data_AF-A0A8T5LNU5-F1
#
_entry.id   AF-A0A8T5LNU5-F1
#
_cell.length_a   1.000
_cell.length_b   1.000
_cell.length_c   1.000
_cell.angle_alpha   90.00
_cell.angle_beta   90.00
_cell.angle_gamma   90.00
#
_symmetry.space_group_name_H-M   'P 1'
#
loop_
_entity.id
_entity.type
_entity.pdbx_description
1 polymer ?
#
loop_
_entity_poly.entity_id
_entity_poly.type
_entity_poly.pdbx_seq_one_letter_code
_entity_poly.pdbx_strand_id
1 'polypeptide(L)'
;MDKIRFLLLIIIFISFNLIALASAVSAQQGCFLYEESQYYCNDLNINEAEQECSIYEGCSIDEAYYSEDSCTNLQNFPYCEKVLCKSTCEDEFLGKCSAGKIPEGKENEWCVSGCCQFNYYDNDYCGFKKSKWLCEIEAKNRNTIQFIFGYPADENSCNQQCAQGIISWEKVSKGLQVETVSEDLSLPEFPKQVFSSPLFAENKPIISEEQISENKPETDFSMIKIYLIIFFLLVLFYLLYKKKIPLKKTFPKLPGEKKDQSIKWHNIFATTPKFQKKIKKLKSTNLHKRDEERRKILFMEFGKEPAKAKHDPFNRLRIVTKHHLAKKKEKKEEKKGTFENLEHLSKTMEEKEKRLAEKKEAEGAISKLKSMFKKK
;
A
#
# COMPACT_ATOMS: atom_id res chain seq x y z
N MET A 1 -41.96 29.60 -31.09
CA MET A 1 -41.27 28.30 -31.12
C MET A 1 -42.35 27.24 -31.19
N ASP A 2 -42.39 26.46 -32.28
CA ASP A 2 -43.48 25.51 -32.52
C ASP A 2 -43.46 24.39 -31.48
N LYS A 3 -44.65 23.94 -31.04
CA LYS A 3 -44.80 22.86 -30.05
C LYS A 3 -43.96 21.63 -30.41
N ILE A 4 -43.80 21.37 -31.71
CA ILE A 4 -43.00 20.27 -32.28
C ILE A 4 -41.51 20.44 -31.95
N ARG A 5 -40.94 21.65 -32.12
CA ARG A 5 -39.52 21.92 -31.82
C ARG A 5 -39.23 21.75 -30.33
N PHE A 6 -40.18 22.12 -29.47
CA PHE A 6 -40.03 21.95 -28.04
C PHE A 6 -40.10 20.46 -27.62
N LEU A 7 -41.01 19.68 -28.20
CA LEU A 7 -41.11 18.24 -27.93
C LEU A 7 -39.84 17.50 -28.39
N LEU A 8 -39.28 17.87 -29.55
CA LEU A 8 -38.00 17.36 -30.03
C LEU A 8 -36.85 17.62 -29.06
N LEU A 9 -36.76 18.82 -28.47
CA LEU A 9 -35.72 19.14 -27.49
C LEU A 9 -35.84 18.31 -26.20
N ILE A 10 -37.07 18.04 -25.73
CA ILE A 10 -37.28 17.15 -24.58
C ILE A 10 -36.83 15.73 -24.91
N ILE A 11 -37.19 15.21 -26.08
CA ILE A 11 -36.81 13.85 -26.48
C ILE A 11 -35.28 13.73 -26.59
N ILE A 12 -34.61 14.73 -27.20
CA ILE A 12 -33.14 14.78 -27.29
C ILE A 12 -32.52 14.83 -25.89
N PHE A 13 -33.08 15.64 -24.99
CA PHE A 13 -32.59 15.72 -23.62
C PHE A 13 -32.75 14.41 -22.86
N ILE A 14 -33.92 13.77 -22.94
CA ILE A 14 -34.18 12.48 -22.28
C ILE A 14 -33.25 11.40 -22.85
N SER A 15 -33.12 11.31 -24.17
CA SER A 15 -32.24 10.33 -24.81
C SER A 15 -30.76 10.55 -24.46
N PHE A 16 -30.29 11.80 -24.42
CA PHE A 16 -28.93 12.11 -23.95
C PHE A 16 -28.71 11.68 -22.50
N ASN A 17 -29.66 11.95 -21.60
CA ASN A 17 -29.57 11.51 -20.20
C ASN A 17 -29.64 9.99 -20.08
N LEU A 18 -30.46 9.31 -20.89
CA LEU A 18 -30.54 7.85 -20.89
C LEU A 18 -29.20 7.21 -21.30
N ILE A 19 -28.55 7.77 -22.32
CA ILE A 19 -27.23 7.34 -22.80
C ILE A 19 -26.16 7.60 -21.72
N ALA A 20 -26.18 8.78 -21.09
CA ALA A 20 -25.26 9.11 -20.00
C ALA A 20 -25.44 8.19 -18.78
N LEU A 21 -26.68 7.81 -18.46
CA LEU A 21 -26.97 6.87 -17.37
C LEU A 21 -26.49 5.45 -17.72
N ALA A 22 -26.69 5.01 -18.97
CA ALA A 22 -26.21 3.72 -19.44
C ALA A 22 -24.68 3.60 -19.35
N SER A 23 -23.94 4.69 -19.60
CA SER A 23 -22.49 4.70 -19.44
C SER A 23 -22.00 4.68 -17.98
N ALA A 24 -22.84 5.06 -17.01
CA ALA A 24 -22.45 5.08 -15.60
C ALA A 24 -22.61 3.71 -14.91
N VAL A 25 -23.41 2.80 -15.48
CA VAL A 25 -23.75 1.50 -14.86
C VAL A 25 -22.69 0.42 -15.15
N SER A 26 -21.77 0.64 -16.10
CA SER A 26 -20.71 -0.33 -16.44
C SER A 26 -19.33 0.06 -15.88
N ALA A 27 -19.28 0.63 -14.67
CA ALA A 27 -18.01 0.62 -13.94
C ALA A 27 -17.74 -0.83 -13.51
N GLN A 28 -16.88 -1.52 -14.25
CA GLN A 28 -16.46 -2.87 -13.93
C GLN A 28 -15.75 -2.82 -12.58
N GLN A 29 -16.40 -3.39 -11.57
CA GLN A 29 -15.83 -3.59 -10.25
C GLN A 29 -15.08 -4.90 -10.25
N GLY A 30 -13.97 -4.93 -9.53
CA GLY A 30 -13.12 -6.10 -9.40
C GLY A 30 -12.51 -6.13 -8.01
N CYS A 31 -12.01 -7.30 -7.63
CA CYS A 31 -11.48 -7.51 -6.30
C CYS A 31 -10.05 -6.98 -6.15
N PHE A 32 -9.81 -6.14 -5.14
CA PHE A 32 -8.49 -5.56 -4.86
C PHE A 32 -7.78 -6.22 -3.67
N LEU A 33 -6.59 -6.77 -3.92
CA LEU A 33 -5.93 -7.79 -3.11
C LEU A 33 -4.47 -7.43 -2.79
N TYR A 34 -4.26 -6.20 -2.33
CA TYR A 34 -2.98 -5.75 -1.79
C TYR A 34 -3.04 -5.61 -0.27
N GLU A 35 -2.38 -6.51 0.47
CA GLU A 35 -2.52 -6.67 1.94
C GLU A 35 -2.26 -5.39 2.73
N GLU A 36 -1.27 -4.57 2.32
CA GLU A 36 -0.93 -3.34 3.04
C GLU A 36 -1.95 -2.20 2.84
N SER A 37 -2.89 -2.36 1.88
CA SER A 37 -3.93 -1.38 1.63
C SER A 37 -5.07 -1.48 2.63
N GLN A 38 -5.70 -0.34 2.90
CA GLN A 38 -6.96 -0.26 3.65
C GLN A 38 -8.14 -0.81 2.86
N TYR A 39 -8.01 -0.92 1.53
CA TYR A 39 -9.02 -1.47 0.62
C TYR A 39 -8.75 -2.94 0.25
N TYR A 40 -7.86 -3.63 0.96
CA TYR A 40 -7.68 -5.07 0.81
C TYR A 40 -9.03 -5.79 0.96
N CYS A 41 -9.34 -6.69 0.03
CA CYS A 41 -10.61 -7.43 -0.06
C CYS A 41 -11.86 -6.54 -0.23
N ASN A 42 -11.72 -5.38 -0.86
CA ASN A 42 -12.84 -4.56 -1.30
C ASN A 42 -12.98 -4.56 -2.83
N ASP A 43 -14.21 -4.45 -3.29
CA ASP A 43 -14.52 -4.28 -4.71
C ASP A 43 -14.28 -2.83 -5.12
N LEU A 44 -13.29 -2.63 -6.00
CA LEU A 44 -12.93 -1.32 -6.54
C LEU A 44 -13.14 -1.29 -8.05
N ASN A 45 -13.39 -0.11 -8.60
CA ASN A 45 -13.22 0.06 -10.05
C ASN A 45 -11.72 0.14 -10.39
N ILE A 46 -11.36 -0.16 -11.64
CA ILE A 46 -9.95 -0.21 -12.07
C ILE A 46 -9.20 1.11 -11.81
N ASN A 47 -9.84 2.26 -11.99
CA ASN A 47 -9.20 3.56 -11.77
C ASN A 47 -8.90 3.81 -10.28
N GLU A 48 -9.81 3.40 -9.39
CA GLU A 48 -9.62 3.45 -7.94
C GLU A 48 -8.53 2.48 -7.49
N ALA A 49 -8.52 1.27 -8.03
CA ALA A 49 -7.49 0.28 -7.76
C ALA A 49 -6.10 0.76 -8.21
N GLU A 50 -5.97 1.33 -9.41
CA GLU A 50 -4.72 1.94 -9.90
C GLU A 50 -4.27 3.09 -9.00
N GLN A 51 -5.21 3.95 -8.60
CA GLN A 51 -4.92 5.07 -7.72
C GLN A 51 -4.42 4.59 -6.36
N GLU A 52 -5.11 3.63 -5.75
CA GLU A 52 -4.72 3.07 -4.45
C GLU A 52 -3.37 2.35 -4.54
N CYS A 53 -3.18 1.53 -5.57
CA CYS A 53 -1.93 0.79 -5.82
C CYS A 53 -0.73 1.75 -6.00
N SER A 54 -0.93 2.89 -6.67
CA SER A 54 0.13 3.90 -6.86
C SER A 54 0.67 4.54 -5.57
N ILE A 55 -0.03 4.36 -4.44
CA ILE A 55 0.38 4.88 -3.13
C ILE A 55 1.47 4.01 -2.49
N TYR A 56 1.53 2.72 -2.82
CA TYR A 56 2.43 1.74 -2.18
C TYR A 56 3.57 1.35 -3.12
N GLU A 57 4.80 1.41 -2.61
CA GLU A 57 5.97 0.95 -3.35
C GLU A 57 5.95 -0.58 -3.43
N GLY A 58 5.79 -1.14 -4.63
CA GLY A 58 5.76 -2.60 -4.84
C GLY A 58 4.38 -3.17 -5.14
N CYS A 59 3.32 -2.37 -5.12
CA CYS A 59 2.03 -2.80 -5.63
C CYS A 59 2.05 -2.88 -7.17
N SER A 60 1.74 -4.06 -7.71
CA SER A 60 1.53 -4.30 -9.14
C SER A 60 0.03 -4.46 -9.39
N ILE A 61 -0.57 -3.61 -10.22
CA ILE A 61 -2.01 -3.65 -10.47
C ILE A 61 -2.46 -5.00 -11.07
N ASP A 62 -1.63 -5.60 -11.91
CA ASP A 62 -1.92 -6.89 -12.56
C ASP A 62 -1.97 -8.06 -11.57
N GLU A 63 -1.30 -7.94 -10.42
CA GLU A 63 -1.29 -8.95 -9.36
C GLU A 63 -2.31 -8.63 -8.27
N ALA A 64 -2.54 -7.33 -8.02
CA ALA A 64 -3.39 -6.85 -6.95
C ALA A 64 -4.86 -6.67 -7.35
N TYR A 65 -5.22 -6.70 -8.64
CA TYR A 65 -6.59 -6.41 -9.08
C TYR A 65 -7.16 -7.48 -10.02
N TYR A 66 -8.33 -8.00 -9.67
CA TYR A 66 -9.02 -9.05 -10.41
C TYR A 66 -10.35 -8.51 -10.96
N SER A 67 -10.37 -8.12 -12.23
CA SER A 67 -11.51 -7.40 -12.86
C SER A 67 -12.75 -8.25 -13.15
N GLU A 68 -12.63 -9.59 -13.09
CA GLU A 68 -13.71 -10.51 -13.46
C GLU A 68 -14.53 -11.00 -12.28
N ASP A 69 -14.02 -10.85 -11.05
CA ASP A 69 -14.64 -11.38 -9.84
C ASP A 69 -14.71 -10.35 -8.72
N SER A 70 -15.76 -10.47 -7.91
CA SER A 70 -15.93 -9.70 -6.67
C SER A 70 -15.21 -10.39 -5.51
N CYS A 71 -14.70 -9.61 -4.55
CA CYS A 71 -14.11 -10.11 -3.31
C CYS A 71 -15.09 -10.90 -2.45
N THR A 72 -16.39 -10.77 -2.70
CA THR A 72 -17.43 -11.57 -2.04
C THR A 72 -17.45 -13.03 -2.52
N ASN A 73 -16.82 -13.34 -3.66
CA ASN A 73 -16.67 -14.69 -4.17
C ASN A 73 -15.55 -15.44 -3.42
N LEU A 74 -15.89 -15.97 -2.24
CA LEU A 74 -14.96 -16.69 -1.37
C LEU A 74 -14.39 -17.98 -1.97
N GLN A 75 -14.98 -18.52 -3.06
CA GLN A 75 -14.39 -19.65 -3.78
C GLN A 75 -13.12 -19.24 -4.53
N ASN A 76 -13.13 -18.04 -5.11
CA ASN A 76 -11.98 -17.50 -5.84
C ASN A 76 -11.02 -16.77 -4.90
N PHE A 77 -11.54 -16.14 -3.84
CA PHE A 77 -10.77 -15.35 -2.88
C PHE A 77 -11.03 -15.78 -1.43
N PRO A 78 -10.59 -16.98 -1.01
CA PRO A 78 -10.84 -17.49 0.34
C PRO A 78 -10.21 -16.63 1.44
N TYR A 79 -9.12 -15.91 1.14
CA TYR A 79 -8.47 -14.99 2.06
C TYR A 79 -9.27 -13.70 2.35
N CYS A 80 -10.36 -13.45 1.62
CA CYS A 80 -11.31 -12.36 1.87
C CYS A 80 -12.46 -12.76 2.82
N GLU A 81 -12.45 -13.98 3.35
CA GLU A 81 -13.33 -14.34 4.46
C GLU A 81 -12.96 -13.49 5.69
N LYS A 82 -13.95 -12.83 6.31
CA LYS A 82 -13.75 -12.17 7.60
C LYS A 82 -13.76 -13.21 8.71
N VAL A 83 -12.72 -13.21 9.53
CA VAL A 83 -12.48 -14.20 10.57
C VAL A 83 -11.89 -13.53 11.80
N LEU A 84 -12.08 -14.13 12.97
CA LEU A 84 -11.41 -13.68 14.20
C LEU A 84 -9.94 -14.15 14.17
N CYS A 85 -9.00 -13.21 14.04
CA CYS A 85 -7.58 -13.56 13.92
C CYS A 85 -6.97 -13.97 15.26
N LYS A 86 -6.18 -15.06 15.26
CA LYS A 86 -5.40 -15.50 16.44
C LYS A 86 -4.40 -14.44 16.93
N SER A 87 -3.87 -13.63 16.02
CA SER A 87 -2.80 -12.67 16.31
C SER A 87 -3.28 -11.42 17.04
N THR A 88 -4.41 -10.87 16.61
CA THR A 88 -4.94 -9.57 17.06
C THR A 88 -6.19 -9.72 17.94
N CYS A 89 -6.88 -10.87 17.87
CA CYS A 89 -8.19 -11.06 18.51
C CYS A 89 -9.25 -10.06 18.06
N GLU A 90 -9.13 -9.60 16.82
CA GLU A 90 -10.07 -8.73 16.13
C GLU A 90 -10.57 -9.43 14.84
N ASP A 91 -11.73 -9.01 14.36
CA ASP A 91 -12.27 -9.48 13.08
C ASP A 91 -11.52 -8.82 11.94
N GLU A 92 -10.74 -9.59 11.19
CA GLU A 92 -10.05 -9.13 9.99
C GLU A 92 -10.25 -10.12 8.84
N PHE A 93 -9.76 -9.76 7.65
CA PHE A 93 -9.73 -10.69 6.53
C PHE A 93 -8.68 -11.78 6.78
N LEU A 94 -8.98 -13.03 6.43
CA LEU A 94 -8.11 -14.18 6.68
C LEU A 94 -6.68 -13.97 6.16
N GLY A 95 -6.50 -13.33 5.00
CA GLY A 95 -5.17 -13.01 4.45
C GLY A 95 -4.36 -12.01 5.29
N LYS A 96 -5.00 -11.21 6.14
CA LYS A 96 -4.33 -10.31 7.10
C LYS A 96 -4.00 -10.99 8.43
N CYS A 97 -4.61 -12.14 8.73
CA CYS A 97 -4.33 -12.88 9.95
C CYS A 97 -2.95 -13.57 9.89
N SER A 98 -1.91 -12.93 10.44
CA SER A 98 -0.55 -13.52 10.50
C SER A 98 -0.46 -14.92 11.12
N ALA A 99 -1.41 -15.27 11.99
CA ALA A 99 -1.49 -16.55 12.69
C ALA A 99 -2.68 -17.42 12.26
N GLY A 100 -3.50 -16.94 11.31
CA GLY A 100 -4.74 -17.59 10.88
C GLY A 100 -5.96 -17.37 11.79
N LYS A 101 -7.05 -18.06 11.46
CA LYS A 101 -8.38 -18.01 12.11
C LYS A 101 -8.39 -18.75 13.44
N ILE A 102 -9.08 -18.21 14.45
CA ILE A 102 -9.40 -18.92 15.71
C ILE A 102 -10.47 -19.98 15.44
N PRO A 103 -10.31 -21.23 15.92
CA PRO A 103 -11.35 -22.24 15.83
C PRO A 103 -12.65 -21.80 16.52
N GLU A 104 -13.79 -22.09 15.89
CA GLU A 104 -15.11 -21.75 16.43
C GLU A 104 -15.31 -22.34 17.83
N GLY A 105 -15.81 -21.53 18.77
CA GLY A 105 -16.02 -21.90 20.16
C GLY A 105 -14.78 -21.84 21.06
N LYS A 106 -13.61 -21.48 20.50
CA LYS A 106 -12.35 -21.31 21.26
C LYS A 106 -11.92 -19.84 21.39
N GLU A 107 -12.80 -18.88 21.16
CA GLU A 107 -12.49 -17.44 21.17
C GLU A 107 -11.94 -17.01 22.53
N ASN A 108 -12.58 -17.42 23.62
CA ASN A 108 -12.13 -17.11 24.98
C ASN A 108 -10.76 -17.73 25.30
N GLU A 109 -10.48 -18.93 24.80
CA GLU A 109 -9.19 -19.58 25.00
C GLU A 109 -8.06 -18.80 24.34
N TRP A 110 -8.30 -18.34 23.11
CA TRP A 110 -7.27 -17.66 22.33
C TRP A 110 -7.08 -16.21 22.74
N CYS A 111 -8.16 -15.52 23.10
CA CYS A 111 -8.17 -14.08 23.29
C CYS A 111 -8.19 -13.58 24.73
N VAL A 112 -8.33 -14.47 25.71
CA VAL A 112 -8.23 -14.10 27.13
C VAL A 112 -6.81 -14.34 27.64
N SER A 113 -6.39 -13.51 28.59
CA SER A 113 -5.09 -13.66 29.24
C SER A 113 -5.00 -14.94 30.07
N GLY A 114 -3.79 -15.47 30.15
CA GLY A 114 -3.54 -16.75 30.80
C GLY A 114 -2.07 -16.96 31.16
N CYS A 115 -1.80 -18.11 31.76
CA CYS A 115 -0.46 -18.59 32.06
C CYS A 115 0.09 -19.46 30.94
N CYS A 116 1.19 -19.02 30.37
CA CYS A 116 1.96 -19.77 29.40
C CYS A 116 3.01 -20.62 30.09
N GLN A 117 3.07 -21.91 29.75
CA GLN A 117 4.02 -22.86 30.31
C GLN A 117 4.53 -23.84 29.28
N PHE A 118 5.83 -24.11 29.28
CA PHE A 118 6.46 -25.12 28.42
C PHE A 118 7.88 -25.43 28.91
N ASN A 119 8.43 -26.57 28.51
CA ASN A 119 9.75 -27.02 28.92
C ASN A 119 10.79 -26.77 27.82
N TYR A 120 11.91 -26.14 28.16
CA TYR A 120 12.99 -25.77 27.23
C TYR A 120 14.37 -26.04 27.84
N TYR A 121 15.16 -26.92 27.21
CA TYR A 121 16.52 -27.32 27.64
C TYR A 121 16.67 -27.45 29.16
N ASP A 122 15.92 -28.38 29.74
CA ASP A 122 15.91 -28.71 31.17
C ASP A 122 15.42 -27.61 32.13
N ASN A 123 14.86 -26.52 31.59
CA ASN A 123 14.20 -25.48 32.37
C ASN A 123 12.72 -25.39 32.01
N ASP A 124 11.89 -25.17 33.04
CA ASP A 124 10.47 -24.91 32.84
C ASP A 124 10.27 -23.40 32.68
N TYR A 125 9.64 -22.98 31.58
CA TYR A 125 9.15 -21.62 31.43
C TYR A 125 7.75 -21.53 32.02
N CYS A 126 7.51 -20.48 32.81
CA CYS A 126 6.18 -20.10 33.25
C CYS A 126 6.05 -18.59 33.27
N GLY A 127 5.01 -18.05 32.63
CA GLY A 127 4.78 -16.61 32.63
C GLY A 127 3.40 -16.19 32.13
N PHE A 128 2.96 -15.03 32.58
CA PHE A 128 1.70 -14.41 32.14
C PHE A 128 1.79 -13.95 30.68
N LYS A 129 0.75 -14.23 29.89
CA LYS A 129 0.60 -13.76 28.50
C LYS A 129 -0.83 -13.26 28.28
N LYS A 130 -0.97 -12.26 27.41
CA LYS A 130 -2.28 -11.65 27.11
C LYS A 130 -3.19 -12.52 26.24
N SER A 131 -2.64 -13.48 25.51
CA SER A 131 -3.38 -14.37 24.60
C SER A 131 -2.63 -15.70 24.42
N LYS A 132 -3.34 -16.74 23.98
CA LYS A 132 -2.73 -18.06 23.69
C LYS A 132 -1.70 -17.97 22.56
N TRP A 133 -1.95 -17.13 21.57
CA TRP A 133 -1.01 -16.88 20.46
C TRP A 133 0.35 -16.36 20.93
N LEU A 134 0.38 -15.44 21.89
CA LEU A 134 1.66 -14.94 22.43
C LEU A 134 2.42 -16.01 23.21
N CYS A 135 1.72 -16.99 23.77
CA CYS A 135 2.35 -18.16 24.37
C CYS A 135 2.96 -19.07 23.29
N GLU A 136 2.22 -19.34 22.22
CA GLU A 136 2.69 -20.11 21.07
C GLU A 136 3.95 -19.51 20.43
N ILE A 137 3.99 -18.19 20.22
CA ILE A 137 5.19 -17.50 19.71
C ILE A 137 6.37 -17.67 20.67
N GLU A 138 6.16 -17.49 21.98
CA GLU A 138 7.24 -17.62 22.97
C GLU A 138 7.81 -19.05 23.01
N ALA A 139 6.93 -20.06 22.95
CA ALA A 139 7.30 -21.46 22.85
C ALA A 139 8.08 -21.74 21.56
N LYS A 140 7.57 -21.28 20.41
CA LYS A 140 8.22 -21.45 19.10
C LYS A 140 9.59 -20.78 19.04
N ASN A 141 9.74 -19.57 19.58
CA ASN A 141 11.02 -18.86 19.66
C ASN A 141 12.06 -19.59 20.51
N ARG A 142 11.61 -20.48 21.39
CA ARG A 142 12.44 -21.38 22.19
C ARG A 142 12.46 -22.80 21.62
N ASN A 143 12.05 -23.01 20.37
CA ASN A 143 12.06 -24.32 19.72
C ASN A 143 11.27 -25.40 20.49
N THR A 144 10.21 -25.03 21.18
CA THR A 144 9.31 -25.97 21.87
C THR A 144 7.97 -26.05 21.14
N ILE A 145 7.56 -27.25 20.76
CA ILE A 145 6.34 -27.50 19.97
C ILE A 145 5.10 -27.58 20.88
N GLN A 146 5.29 -28.02 22.13
CA GLN A 146 4.19 -28.22 23.07
C GLN A 146 4.25 -27.16 24.17
N PHE A 147 3.09 -26.56 24.45
CA PHE A 147 2.90 -25.61 25.54
C PHE A 147 1.52 -25.81 26.17
N ILE A 148 1.38 -25.39 27.42
CA ILE A 148 0.10 -25.29 28.12
C ILE A 148 -0.23 -23.81 28.24
N PHE A 149 -1.50 -23.48 27.98
CA PHE A 149 -2.05 -22.17 28.24
C PHE A 149 -3.19 -22.28 29.24
N GLY A 150 -2.93 -21.93 30.50
CA GLY A 150 -3.94 -21.91 31.56
C GLY A 150 -4.73 -20.61 31.53
N TYR A 151 -6.00 -20.67 31.13
CA TYR A 151 -6.89 -19.50 31.04
C TYR A 151 -8.23 -19.78 31.76
N PRO A 152 -8.94 -18.74 32.20
CA PRO A 152 -8.48 -17.36 32.34
C PRO A 152 -7.52 -17.22 33.54
N ALA A 153 -6.49 -16.39 33.41
CA ALA A 153 -5.66 -16.00 34.55
C ALA A 153 -5.25 -14.53 34.43
N ASP A 154 -5.23 -13.82 35.55
CA ASP A 154 -4.55 -12.52 35.68
C ASP A 154 -3.07 -12.71 36.03
N GLU A 155 -2.30 -11.63 35.97
CA GLU A 155 -0.85 -11.65 36.20
C GLU A 155 -0.48 -12.15 37.61
N ASN A 156 -1.25 -11.79 38.64
CA ASN A 156 -0.96 -12.19 40.02
C ASN A 156 -1.26 -13.68 40.25
N SER A 157 -2.45 -14.13 39.81
CA SER A 157 -2.83 -15.54 39.82
C SER A 157 -1.79 -16.37 39.07
N CYS A 158 -1.31 -15.85 37.94
CA CYS A 158 -0.32 -16.54 37.15
C CYS A 158 1.03 -16.68 37.83
N ASN A 159 1.55 -15.58 38.39
CA ASN A 159 2.81 -15.61 39.12
C ASN A 159 2.74 -16.54 40.33
N GLN A 160 1.59 -16.63 41.01
CA GLN A 160 1.37 -17.59 42.09
C GLN A 160 1.39 -19.04 41.57
N GLN A 161 0.71 -19.35 40.47
CA GLN A 161 0.72 -20.68 39.85
C GLN A 161 2.12 -21.10 39.41
N CYS A 162 2.89 -20.17 38.82
CA CYS A 162 4.28 -20.38 38.43
C CYS A 162 5.17 -20.68 39.64
N ALA A 163 5.04 -19.90 40.72
CA ALA A 163 5.85 -20.06 41.92
C ALA A 163 5.58 -21.39 42.64
N GLN A 164 4.37 -21.93 42.54
CA GLN A 164 3.98 -23.17 43.21
C GLN A 164 4.38 -24.43 42.43
N GLY A 165 4.83 -24.31 41.17
CA GLY A 165 5.21 -25.47 40.34
C GLY A 165 4.08 -26.49 40.13
N ILE A 166 2.81 -26.05 40.30
CA ILE A 166 1.64 -26.95 40.38
C ILE A 166 1.37 -27.67 39.06
N ILE A 167 1.78 -27.08 37.95
CA ILE A 167 1.57 -27.62 36.62
C ILE A 167 2.89 -28.26 36.16
N SER A 168 3.26 -29.35 36.82
CA SER A 168 4.32 -30.24 36.33
C SER A 168 3.84 -30.92 35.06
N TRP A 169 4.63 -30.82 33.98
CA TRP A 169 4.38 -31.45 32.67
C TRP A 169 4.05 -32.95 32.78
N GLU A 170 4.57 -33.59 33.84
CA GLU A 170 4.38 -34.99 34.16
C GLU A 170 2.90 -35.34 34.44
N LYS A 171 2.11 -34.41 34.98
CA LYS A 171 0.66 -34.60 35.19
C LYS A 171 -0.16 -34.41 33.92
N VAL A 172 0.29 -33.57 33.00
CA VAL A 172 -0.42 -33.28 31.74
C VAL A 172 -0.27 -34.42 30.74
N SER A 173 0.91 -35.05 30.68
CA SER A 173 1.18 -36.21 29.83
C SER A 173 0.28 -37.43 30.08
N LYS A 174 -0.41 -37.50 31.24
CA LYS A 174 -1.25 -38.64 31.64
C LYS A 174 -2.76 -38.42 31.54
N GLY A 175 -3.24 -37.23 31.17
CA GLY A 175 -4.69 -36.99 31.17
C GLY A 175 -5.24 -35.75 30.45
N LEU A 176 -4.40 -34.86 29.94
CA LEU A 176 -4.86 -33.72 29.13
C LEU A 176 -4.53 -34.01 27.66
N GLN A 177 -5.49 -33.77 26.75
CA GLN A 177 -5.21 -33.81 25.32
C GLN A 177 -4.16 -32.73 25.02
N VAL A 178 -2.90 -33.15 24.89
CA VAL A 178 -1.80 -32.31 24.43
C VAL A 178 -2.12 -31.94 22.99
N GLU A 179 -2.54 -30.70 22.74
CA GLU A 179 -2.59 -30.16 21.39
C GLU A 179 -1.16 -30.14 20.87
N THR A 180 -0.83 -31.16 20.08
CA THR A 180 0.38 -31.14 19.28
C THR A 180 0.11 -30.13 18.18
N VAL A 181 0.95 -29.10 18.09
CA VAL A 181 0.93 -28.18 16.95
C VAL A 181 1.32 -29.02 15.73
N SER A 182 0.32 -29.61 15.07
CA SER A 182 0.47 -30.20 13.76
C SER A 182 0.89 -29.04 12.86
N GLU A 183 2.12 -29.11 12.35
CA GLU A 183 2.64 -28.20 11.35
C GLU A 183 1.94 -28.49 10.02
N ASP A 184 0.62 -28.31 9.95
CA ASP A 184 -0.12 -28.13 8.69
C ASP A 184 0.16 -26.69 8.21
N LEU A 185 1.45 -26.44 7.96
CA LEU A 185 1.93 -25.38 7.08
C LEU A 185 1.86 -25.90 5.64
N SER A 186 0.76 -26.56 5.27
CA SER A 186 0.31 -26.51 3.88
C SER A 186 -0.17 -25.09 3.63
N LEU A 187 0.78 -24.19 3.36
CA LEU A 187 0.54 -23.07 2.45
C LEU A 187 -0.32 -23.66 1.32
N PRO A 188 -1.52 -23.12 1.03
CA PRO A 188 -2.30 -23.59 -0.09
C PRO A 188 -1.37 -23.52 -1.31
N GLU A 189 -0.96 -24.69 -1.81
CA GLU A 189 -0.24 -24.76 -3.07
C GLU A 189 -1.13 -24.03 -4.07
N PHE A 190 -0.62 -22.92 -4.58
CA PHE A 190 -1.28 -22.17 -5.64
C PHE A 190 -1.81 -23.17 -6.67
N PRO A 191 -3.13 -23.21 -6.94
CA PRO A 191 -3.61 -24.00 -8.05
C PRO A 191 -3.00 -23.38 -9.30
N LYS A 192 -1.97 -24.03 -9.86
CA LYS A 192 -1.59 -23.82 -11.25
C LYS A 192 -2.87 -24.09 -12.03
N GLN A 193 -3.49 -23.02 -12.51
CA GLN A 193 -4.70 -23.08 -13.33
C GLN A 193 -4.47 -24.03 -14.50
N VAL A 194 -4.94 -25.26 -14.33
CA VAL A 194 -5.26 -26.15 -15.44
C VAL A 194 -6.76 -26.12 -15.53
N PHE A 195 -7.23 -25.34 -16.50
CA PHE A 195 -8.62 -25.25 -16.91
C PHE A 195 -9.11 -26.66 -17.32
N SER A 196 -9.94 -27.27 -16.48
CA SER A 196 -10.84 -28.35 -16.89
C SER A 196 -12.01 -28.48 -15.90
N SER A 197 -13.17 -28.00 -16.33
CA SER A 197 -14.48 -28.20 -15.70
C SER A 197 -14.98 -29.66 -15.88
N PRO A 198 -16.18 -30.04 -15.37
CA PRO A 198 -16.49 -30.22 -13.96
C PRO A 198 -17.19 -31.59 -13.70
N LEU A 199 -17.12 -32.14 -12.49
CA LEU A 199 -18.16 -33.03 -11.93
C LEU A 199 -17.86 -33.38 -10.46
N PHE A 200 -18.94 -33.56 -9.70
CA PHE A 200 -19.08 -33.93 -8.27
C PHE A 200 -19.16 -32.74 -7.31
N ALA A 201 -20.33 -32.38 -6.77
CA ALA A 201 -21.33 -33.09 -5.94
C ALA A 201 -21.16 -32.70 -4.47
N GLU A 202 -21.93 -31.65 -4.10
CA GLU A 202 -22.85 -31.62 -2.98
C GLU A 202 -22.38 -32.23 -1.64
N ASN A 203 -21.97 -31.34 -0.73
CA ASN A 203 -22.46 -31.31 0.65
C ASN A 203 -22.12 -29.94 1.27
N LYS A 204 -23.14 -29.08 1.37
CA LYS A 204 -23.05 -27.74 1.94
C LYS A 204 -23.55 -27.80 3.39
N PRO A 205 -22.76 -27.41 4.41
CA PRO A 205 -23.29 -27.20 5.75
C PRO A 205 -24.13 -25.92 5.76
N ILE A 206 -25.30 -26.01 6.39
CA ILE A 206 -26.23 -24.91 6.63
C ILE A 206 -25.58 -24.01 7.69
N ILE A 207 -24.88 -22.98 7.24
CA ILE A 207 -24.40 -21.88 8.09
C ILE A 207 -25.57 -20.91 8.24
N SER A 208 -25.99 -20.73 9.48
CA SER A 208 -27.02 -19.79 9.92
C SER A 208 -26.61 -18.35 9.61
N GLU A 209 -27.33 -17.75 8.66
CA GLU A 209 -27.35 -16.31 8.38
C GLU A 209 -27.98 -15.55 9.57
N GLU A 210 -27.17 -15.17 10.55
CA GLU A 210 -27.58 -14.11 11.46
C GLU A 210 -26.37 -13.25 11.84
N GLN A 211 -26.46 -11.97 11.45
CA GLN A 211 -25.51 -10.88 11.75
C GLN A 211 -24.29 -10.69 10.83
N ILE A 212 -24.48 -10.82 9.51
CA ILE A 212 -23.71 -9.97 8.59
C ILE A 212 -24.31 -8.58 8.71
N SER A 213 -23.64 -7.72 9.48
CA SER A 213 -23.83 -6.28 9.39
C SER A 213 -23.53 -5.88 7.93
N GLU A 214 -24.60 -5.73 7.14
CA GLU A 214 -24.59 -5.07 5.84
C GLU A 214 -23.98 -3.67 6.06
N ASN A 215 -22.66 -3.55 5.91
CA ASN A 215 -22.07 -2.36 5.31
C ASN A 215 -22.48 -2.38 3.84
N LYS A 216 -23.78 -2.17 3.62
CA LYS A 216 -24.34 -1.90 2.31
C LYS A 216 -23.51 -0.72 1.80
N PRO A 217 -22.82 -0.84 0.66
CA PRO A 217 -22.18 0.33 0.09
C PRO A 217 -23.28 1.38 0.02
N GLU A 218 -23.09 2.52 0.68
CA GLU A 218 -23.95 3.68 0.49
C GLU A 218 -23.77 4.05 -0.98
N THR A 219 -24.49 3.37 -1.87
CA THR A 219 -24.62 3.73 -3.26
C THR A 219 -25.11 5.15 -3.21
N ASP A 220 -24.23 6.06 -3.61
CA ASP A 220 -24.34 7.49 -3.46
C ASP A 220 -25.67 8.00 -4.05
N PHE A 221 -26.75 7.90 -3.27
CA PHE A 221 -28.09 8.41 -3.62
C PHE A 221 -28.04 9.93 -3.88
N SER A 222 -26.93 10.57 -3.54
CA SER A 222 -26.55 11.92 -3.90
C SER A 222 -26.72 12.19 -5.40
N MET A 223 -26.24 11.31 -6.28
CA MET A 223 -26.31 11.55 -7.73
C MET A 223 -27.76 11.47 -8.25
N ILE A 224 -28.53 10.46 -7.82
CA ILE A 224 -29.94 10.33 -8.20
C ILE A 224 -30.76 11.55 -7.73
N LYS A 225 -30.50 12.05 -6.52
CA LYS A 225 -31.14 13.27 -6.00
C LYS A 225 -30.80 14.51 -6.84
N ILE A 226 -29.55 14.66 -7.27
CA ILE A 226 -29.12 15.77 -8.15
C ILE A 226 -29.86 15.70 -9.49
N TYR A 227 -29.99 14.51 -10.09
CA TYR A 227 -30.73 14.34 -11.34
C TYR A 227 -32.22 14.68 -11.19
N LEU A 228 -32.87 14.28 -10.09
CA LEU A 228 -34.26 14.64 -9.80
C LEU A 228 -34.45 16.15 -9.64
N ILE A 229 -33.51 16.84 -9.00
CA ILE A 229 -33.54 18.30 -8.85
C ILE A 229 -33.42 18.99 -10.23
N ILE A 230 -32.48 18.56 -11.08
CA ILE A 230 -32.30 19.11 -12.43
C ILE A 230 -33.57 18.87 -13.26
N PHE A 231 -34.16 17.69 -13.19
CA PHE A 231 -35.42 17.38 -13.88
C PHE A 231 -36.56 18.28 -13.40
N PHE A 232 -36.70 18.47 -12.08
CA PHE A 232 -37.73 19.33 -11.50
C PHE A 232 -37.56 20.80 -11.95
N LEU A 233 -36.32 21.31 -11.97
CA LEU A 233 -36.02 22.66 -12.46
C LEU A 233 -36.39 22.84 -13.93
N LEU A 234 -36.13 21.84 -14.78
CA LEU A 234 -36.51 21.88 -16.20
C LEU A 234 -38.02 21.89 -16.41
N VAL A 235 -38.76 21.07 -15.65
CA VAL A 235 -40.24 21.06 -15.67
C VAL A 235 -40.78 22.41 -15.19
N LEU A 236 -40.22 22.96 -14.12
CA LEU A 236 -40.65 24.24 -13.56
C LEU A 236 -40.38 25.39 -14.53
N PHE A 237 -39.21 25.41 -15.17
CA PHE A 237 -38.87 26.36 -16.23
C PHE A 237 -39.85 26.26 -17.42
N TYR A 238 -40.21 25.04 -17.83
CA TYR A 238 -41.20 24.82 -18.88
C TYR A 238 -42.58 25.37 -18.51
N LEU A 239 -43.05 25.13 -17.28
CA LEU A 239 -44.33 25.65 -16.79
C LEU A 239 -44.35 27.19 -16.76
N LEU A 240 -43.26 27.82 -16.32
CA LEU A 240 -43.09 29.27 -16.33
C LEU A 240 -43.09 29.85 -17.75
N TYR A 241 -42.38 29.19 -18.68
CA TYR A 241 -42.35 29.59 -20.09
C TYR A 241 -43.73 29.49 -20.75
N LYS A 242 -44.46 28.40 -20.49
CA LYS A 242 -45.82 28.17 -21.01
C LYS A 242 -46.83 29.20 -20.49
N LYS A 243 -46.69 29.66 -19.24
CA LYS A 243 -47.60 30.64 -18.63
C LYS A 243 -47.51 32.05 -19.22
N LYS A 244 -46.64 32.30 -20.22
CA LYS A 244 -46.43 33.63 -20.82
C LYS A 244 -46.34 34.74 -19.76
N ILE A 245 -45.62 34.50 -18.67
CA ILE A 245 -45.41 35.54 -17.66
C ILE A 245 -44.67 36.67 -18.38
N PRO A 246 -45.25 37.88 -18.48
CA PRO A 246 -44.60 38.97 -19.16
C PRO A 246 -43.42 39.44 -18.30
N LEU A 247 -42.22 38.92 -18.59
CA LEU A 247 -40.94 39.39 -18.04
C LEU A 247 -40.56 40.82 -18.51
N LYS A 248 -41.54 41.57 -19.05
CA LYS A 248 -41.41 42.98 -19.33
C LYS A 248 -41.51 43.74 -18.00
N LYS A 249 -40.36 44.09 -17.38
CA LYS A 249 -40.08 45.44 -16.80
C LYS A 249 -39.04 45.52 -15.66
N THR A 250 -38.34 44.46 -15.24
CA THR A 250 -37.44 44.54 -14.05
C THR A 250 -35.94 44.40 -14.27
N PHE A 251 -35.44 44.43 -15.51
CA PHE A 251 -34.00 44.61 -15.72
C PHE A 251 -33.69 46.08 -15.99
N PRO A 252 -33.07 46.82 -15.05
CA PRO A 252 -32.56 48.15 -15.33
C PRO A 252 -31.55 48.05 -16.49
N LYS A 253 -31.65 48.98 -17.45
CA LYS A 253 -30.71 49.10 -18.56
C LYS A 253 -29.30 49.22 -17.99
N LEU A 254 -28.48 48.20 -18.17
CA LEU A 254 -27.05 48.27 -17.87
C LEU A 254 -26.42 49.34 -18.78
N PRO A 255 -25.64 50.29 -18.22
CA PRO A 255 -25.00 51.32 -19.00
C PRO A 255 -23.88 50.74 -19.86
N GLY A 256 -23.94 51.04 -21.16
CA GLY A 256 -22.79 51.16 -22.06
C GLY A 256 -21.82 49.98 -22.11
N GLU A 257 -22.16 49.00 -22.96
CA GLU A 257 -21.28 47.94 -23.43
C GLU A 257 -20.01 48.54 -24.10
N LYS A 258 -18.88 48.52 -23.38
CA LYS A 258 -17.56 48.75 -23.97
C LYS A 258 -17.09 47.45 -24.63
N LYS A 259 -16.76 47.57 -25.91
CA LYS A 259 -16.29 46.49 -26.79
C LYS A 259 -15.01 45.82 -26.27
N ASP A 260 -14.97 44.51 -26.51
CA ASP A 260 -13.81 43.67 -26.76
C ASP A 260 -12.67 43.68 -25.74
N GLN A 261 -12.81 42.80 -24.74
CA GLN A 261 -11.67 42.01 -24.30
C GLN A 261 -12.08 40.54 -24.22
N SER A 262 -11.66 39.77 -25.22
CA SER A 262 -11.71 38.31 -25.19
C SER A 262 -10.96 37.82 -23.95
N ILE A 263 -11.70 37.37 -22.94
CA ILE A 263 -11.15 36.67 -21.78
C ILE A 263 -10.64 35.32 -22.30
N LYS A 264 -9.37 35.31 -22.73
CA LYS A 264 -8.62 34.07 -22.95
C LYS A 264 -8.42 33.43 -21.58
N TRP A 265 -9.14 32.34 -21.34
CA TRP A 265 -8.92 31.42 -20.22
C TRP A 265 -7.57 30.71 -20.40
N HIS A 266 -6.46 31.44 -20.31
CA HIS A 266 -5.14 30.85 -20.28
C HIS A 266 -4.89 30.30 -18.87
N ASN A 267 -4.92 28.97 -18.78
CA ASN A 267 -4.14 28.15 -17.84
C ASN A 267 -3.78 28.81 -16.50
N ILE A 268 -4.76 29.01 -15.62
CA ILE A 268 -4.52 29.45 -14.24
C ILE A 268 -3.73 28.37 -13.44
N PHE A 269 -3.56 27.17 -14.00
CA PHE A 269 -2.73 26.10 -13.45
C PHE A 269 -1.30 26.02 -14.02
N ALA A 270 -0.82 27.02 -14.76
CA ALA A 270 0.61 27.16 -15.06
C ALA A 270 1.37 27.53 -13.78
N THR A 271 1.56 26.52 -12.91
CA THR A 271 2.20 26.65 -11.61
C THR A 271 3.62 27.18 -11.79
N THR A 272 3.86 28.40 -11.34
CA THR A 272 5.21 28.97 -11.31
C THR A 272 6.14 28.00 -10.57
N PRO A 273 7.43 27.90 -10.96
CA PRO A 273 8.39 26.96 -10.35
C PRO A 273 8.55 27.15 -8.84
N LYS A 274 8.25 28.35 -8.31
CA LYS A 274 8.18 28.62 -6.87
C LYS A 274 7.01 27.89 -6.19
N PHE A 275 5.85 27.84 -6.82
CA PHE A 275 4.68 27.13 -6.30
C PHE A 275 4.89 25.61 -6.33
N GLN A 276 5.49 25.07 -7.40
CA GLN A 276 5.86 23.66 -7.45
C GLN A 276 6.86 23.26 -6.36
N LYS A 277 7.86 24.11 -6.05
CA LYS A 277 8.76 23.89 -4.91
C LYS A 277 8.01 23.88 -3.57
N LYS A 278 7.00 24.74 -3.40
CA LYS A 278 6.18 24.79 -2.19
C LYS A 278 5.32 23.53 -2.04
N ILE A 279 4.72 23.03 -3.13
CA ILE A 279 3.97 21.77 -3.14
C ILE A 279 4.89 20.58 -2.81
N LYS A 280 6.07 20.49 -3.44
CA LYS A 280 7.04 19.42 -3.14
C LYS A 280 7.47 19.43 -1.69
N LYS A 281 7.73 20.63 -1.13
CA LYS A 281 8.04 20.78 0.30
C LYS A 281 6.88 20.29 1.17
N LEU A 282 5.65 20.71 0.87
CA LEU A 282 4.45 20.31 1.61
C LEU A 282 4.25 18.77 1.60
N LYS A 283 4.34 18.15 0.41
CA LYS A 283 4.29 16.68 0.25
C LYS A 283 5.36 15.98 1.09
N SER A 284 6.61 16.48 1.08
CA SER A 284 7.68 15.86 1.88
C SER A 284 7.45 15.96 3.40
N THR A 285 6.92 17.08 3.89
CA THR A 285 6.57 17.25 5.30
C THR A 285 5.40 16.36 5.72
N ASN A 286 4.39 16.19 4.87
CA ASN A 286 3.25 15.33 5.17
C ASN A 286 3.67 13.84 5.15
N LEU A 287 4.51 13.44 4.20
CA LEU A 287 5.08 12.09 4.15
C LEU A 287 5.88 11.80 5.44
N HIS A 288 6.75 12.73 5.85
CA HIS A 288 7.55 12.56 7.06
C HIS A 288 6.69 12.45 8.33
N LYS A 289 5.62 13.27 8.46
CA LYS A 289 4.69 13.17 9.59
C LYS A 289 3.98 11.81 9.63
N ARG A 290 3.54 11.30 8.47
CA ARG A 290 2.87 10.00 8.37
C ARG A 290 3.80 8.85 8.74
N ASP A 291 5.07 8.90 8.32
CA ASP A 291 6.08 7.92 8.72
C ASP A 291 6.37 7.96 10.22
N GLU A 292 6.33 9.15 10.83
CA GLU A 292 6.52 9.31 12.28
C GLU A 292 5.33 8.74 13.07
N GLU A 293 4.10 8.92 12.58
CA GLU A 293 2.90 8.30 13.13
C GLU A 293 2.92 6.78 12.99
N ARG A 294 3.26 6.24 11.81
CA ARG A 294 3.43 4.79 11.61
C ARG A 294 4.43 4.18 12.58
N ARG A 295 5.57 4.85 12.80
CA ARG A 295 6.55 4.40 13.81
C ARG A 295 5.97 4.41 15.21
N LYS A 296 5.20 5.45 15.60
CA LYS A 296 4.56 5.51 16.92
C LYS A 296 3.57 4.37 17.11
N ILE A 297 2.77 4.06 16.09
CA ILE A 297 1.82 2.92 16.11
C ILE A 297 2.59 1.60 16.31
N LEU A 298 3.63 1.36 15.50
CA LEU A 298 4.52 0.20 15.66
C LEU A 298 5.10 0.10 17.09
N PHE A 299 5.61 1.19 17.65
CA PHE A 299 6.17 1.18 19.01
C PHE A 299 5.11 0.91 20.10
N MET A 300 3.89 1.44 19.92
CA MET A 300 2.75 1.14 20.80
C MET A 300 2.38 -0.34 20.75
N GLU A 301 2.37 -0.93 19.56
CA GLU A 301 2.04 -2.34 19.33
C GLU A 301 3.04 -3.29 20.01
N PHE A 302 4.34 -2.96 20.02
CA PHE A 302 5.37 -3.72 20.74
C PHE A 302 5.45 -3.41 22.25
N GLY A 303 4.47 -2.73 22.83
CA GLY A 303 4.36 -2.51 24.28
C GLY A 303 5.46 -1.64 24.88
N LYS A 304 6.18 -0.86 24.06
CA LYS A 304 7.14 0.13 24.51
C LYS A 304 6.64 1.50 24.09
N GLU A 305 5.97 2.21 25.00
CA GLU A 305 5.83 3.65 24.85
C GLU A 305 7.23 4.23 24.58
N PRO A 306 7.40 5.10 23.57
CA PRO A 306 8.66 5.77 23.38
C PRO A 306 8.88 6.64 24.61
N ALA A 307 9.59 6.10 25.60
CA ALA A 307 10.21 6.88 26.64
C ALA A 307 10.88 8.04 25.92
N LYS A 308 10.62 9.28 26.35
CA LYS A 308 11.25 10.50 25.82
C LYS A 308 12.76 10.33 25.97
N ALA A 309 13.37 9.61 25.03
CA ALA A 309 14.72 9.16 25.12
C ALA A 309 15.55 10.40 24.84
N LYS A 310 16.07 11.01 25.91
CA LYS A 310 17.09 12.06 25.82
C LYS A 310 18.30 11.62 24.97
N HIS A 311 18.44 10.32 24.73
CA HIS A 311 19.39 9.75 23.80
C HIS A 311 18.68 8.84 22.79
N ASP A 312 18.49 9.35 21.57
CA ASP A 312 18.19 8.52 20.40
C ASP A 312 19.42 7.62 20.12
N PRO A 313 19.31 6.29 20.32
CA PRO A 313 20.42 5.36 20.08
C PRO A 313 20.86 5.36 18.62
N PHE A 314 20.00 5.77 17.69
CA PHE A 314 20.32 5.92 16.28
C PHE A 314 21.02 7.23 15.95
N ASN A 315 21.05 8.21 16.85
CA ASN A 315 21.76 9.47 16.61
C ASN A 315 23.27 9.24 16.49
N ARG A 316 23.81 8.32 17.28
CA ARG A 316 25.22 7.90 17.18
C ARG A 316 25.49 7.21 15.84
N LEU A 317 24.58 6.35 15.40
CA LEU A 317 24.66 5.71 14.08
C LEU A 317 24.60 6.76 12.96
N ARG A 318 23.71 7.74 13.06
CA ARG A 318 23.52 8.82 12.08
C ARG A 318 24.75 9.72 11.97
N ILE A 319 25.43 9.99 13.09
CA ILE A 319 26.72 10.70 13.12
C ILE A 319 27.80 9.87 12.42
N VAL A 320 27.89 8.58 12.72
CA VAL A 320 28.85 7.67 12.07
C VAL A 320 28.61 7.59 10.56
N THR A 321 27.34 7.46 10.12
CA THR A 321 27.00 7.42 8.69
C THR A 321 27.32 8.75 8.00
N LYS A 322 27.02 9.90 8.63
CA LYS A 322 27.41 11.22 8.10
C LYS A 322 28.92 11.35 7.97
N HIS A 323 29.68 10.92 8.99
CA HIS A 323 31.14 10.96 8.97
C HIS A 323 31.71 10.04 7.88
N HIS A 324 31.13 8.85 7.70
CA HIS A 324 31.56 7.91 6.66
C HIS A 324 31.25 8.43 5.25
N LEU A 325 30.11 9.12 5.05
CA LEU A 325 29.75 9.75 3.78
C LEU A 325 30.65 10.96 3.47
N ALA A 326 30.99 11.77 4.47
CA ALA A 326 31.94 12.88 4.32
C ALA A 326 33.33 12.37 3.92
N LYS A 327 33.85 11.36 4.64
CA LYS A 327 35.14 10.73 4.33
C LYS A 327 35.15 10.06 2.95
N LYS A 328 34.01 9.54 2.49
CA LYS A 328 33.87 8.99 1.12
C LYS A 328 33.90 10.09 0.05
N LYS A 329 33.37 11.29 0.33
CA LYS A 329 33.46 12.45 -0.57
C LYS A 329 34.88 12.99 -0.62
N GLU A 330 35.56 13.15 0.51
CA GLU A 330 36.97 13.55 0.58
C GLU A 330 37.85 12.58 -0.22
N LYS A 331 37.70 11.26 -0.02
CA LYS A 331 38.42 10.26 -0.83
C LYS A 331 38.09 10.31 -2.32
N LYS A 332 36.90 10.79 -2.71
CA LYS A 332 36.50 10.92 -4.12
C LYS A 332 37.09 12.19 -4.75
N GLU A 333 37.25 13.25 -3.97
CA GLU A 333 37.95 14.49 -4.37
C GLU A 333 39.47 14.27 -4.45
N GLU A 334 40.06 13.56 -3.49
CA GLU A 334 41.46 13.16 -3.50
C GLU A 334 41.78 12.25 -4.71
N LYS A 335 40.88 11.30 -5.02
CA LYS A 335 40.98 10.47 -6.23
C LYS A 335 40.82 11.26 -7.53
N LYS A 336 40.03 12.34 -7.56
CA LYS A 336 39.95 13.22 -8.74
C LYS A 336 41.28 13.91 -9.02
N GLY A 337 41.95 14.42 -7.98
CA GLY A 337 43.30 14.99 -8.12
C GLY A 337 44.36 13.97 -8.59
N THR A 338 44.21 12.69 -8.23
CA THR A 338 45.12 11.64 -8.72
C THR A 338 44.89 11.28 -10.19
N PHE A 339 43.64 11.35 -10.67
CA PHE A 339 43.32 11.13 -12.09
C PHE A 339 43.77 12.30 -12.98
N GLU A 340 43.67 13.54 -12.51
CA GLU A 340 44.19 14.71 -13.23
C GLU A 340 45.73 14.63 -13.43
N ASN A 341 46.46 14.06 -12.47
CA ASN A 341 47.89 13.79 -12.61
C ASN A 341 48.22 12.67 -13.63
N LEU A 342 47.37 11.64 -13.74
CA LEU A 342 47.54 10.58 -14.73
C LEU A 342 47.24 11.07 -16.15
N GLU A 343 46.27 11.96 -16.30
CA GLU A 343 45.93 12.58 -17.59
C GLU A 343 47.05 13.51 -18.08
N HIS A 344 47.66 14.29 -17.17
CA HIS A 344 48.85 15.08 -17.48
C HIS A 344 50.04 14.19 -17.87
N LEU A 345 50.25 13.06 -17.18
CA LEU A 345 51.32 12.11 -17.48
C LEU A 345 51.13 11.46 -18.87
N SER A 346 49.89 11.05 -19.20
CA SER A 346 49.51 10.50 -20.51
C SER A 346 49.83 11.49 -21.64
N LYS A 347 49.42 12.75 -21.47
CA LYS A 347 49.66 13.80 -22.47
C LYS A 347 51.16 14.11 -22.64
N THR A 348 51.92 14.07 -21.56
CA THR A 348 53.38 14.24 -21.59
C THR A 348 54.08 13.08 -22.31
N MET A 349 53.56 11.86 -22.18
CA MET A 349 54.08 10.68 -22.88
C MET A 349 53.78 10.74 -24.39
N GLU A 350 52.57 11.10 -24.78
CA GLU A 350 52.20 11.31 -26.20
C GLU A 350 53.06 12.39 -26.85
N GLU A 351 53.31 13.52 -26.17
CA GLU A 351 54.21 14.56 -26.69
C GLU A 351 55.65 14.06 -26.86
N LYS A 352 56.14 13.23 -25.94
CA LYS A 352 57.48 12.62 -26.07
C LYS A 352 57.56 11.63 -27.22
N GLU A 353 56.54 10.79 -27.41
CA GLU A 353 56.48 9.86 -28.54
C GLU A 353 56.45 10.61 -29.88
N LYS A 354 55.67 11.68 -29.97
CA LYS A 354 55.62 12.53 -31.17
C LYS A 354 56.98 13.15 -31.49
N ARG A 355 57.68 13.69 -30.48
CA ARG A 355 59.05 14.22 -30.66
C ARG A 355 60.06 13.16 -31.10
N LEU A 356 59.92 11.93 -30.61
CA LEU A 356 60.78 10.80 -31.03
C LEU A 356 60.47 10.34 -32.46
N ALA A 357 59.21 10.36 -32.88
CA ALA A 357 58.81 10.08 -34.25
C ALA A 357 59.35 11.13 -35.22
N GLU A 358 59.20 12.42 -34.90
CA GLU A 358 59.76 13.53 -35.69
C GLU A 358 61.29 13.43 -35.80
N LYS A 359 61.98 13.02 -34.72
CA LYS A 359 63.43 12.80 -34.75
C LYS A 359 63.83 11.64 -35.67
N LYS A 360 63.09 10.53 -35.67
CA LYS A 360 63.33 9.39 -36.57
C LYS A 360 63.07 9.76 -38.03
N GLU A 361 62.03 10.54 -38.31
CA GLU A 361 61.75 11.05 -39.65
C GLU A 361 62.87 11.99 -40.13
N ALA A 362 63.38 12.87 -39.26
CA ALA A 362 64.52 13.72 -39.56
C ALA A 362 65.80 12.91 -39.85
N GLU A 363 66.09 11.86 -39.07
CA GLU A 363 67.21 10.96 -39.31
C GLU A 363 67.07 10.20 -40.66
N GLY A 364 65.86 9.78 -41.00
CA GLY A 364 65.53 9.18 -42.30
C GLY A 364 65.73 10.14 -43.47
N ALA A 365 65.29 11.39 -43.33
CA ALA A 365 65.48 12.43 -44.33
C ALA A 365 66.96 12.76 -44.55
N ILE A 366 67.76 12.83 -43.47
CA ILE A 366 69.22 13.05 -43.54
C ILE A 366 69.91 11.88 -44.24
N SER A 367 69.50 10.63 -44.00
CA SER A 367 70.04 9.45 -44.69
C SER A 367 69.74 9.48 -46.20
N LYS A 368 68.52 9.89 -46.57
CA LYS A 368 68.11 10.03 -47.98
C LYS A 368 68.84 11.17 -48.69
N LEU A 369 69.10 12.29 -48.00
CA LEU A 369 69.96 13.35 -48.51
C LEU A 369 71.41 12.86 -48.72
N LYS A 370 71.97 12.11 -47.76
CA LYS A 370 73.31 11.53 -47.90
C LYS A 370 73.43 10.57 -49.10
N SER A 371 72.39 9.78 -49.39
CA SER A 371 72.42 8.87 -50.56
C SER A 371 72.28 9.61 -51.89
N MET A 372 71.59 10.76 -51.92
CA MET A 372 71.55 11.64 -53.09
C MET A 372 72.91 12.32 -53.34
N PHE A 373 73.61 12.75 -52.30
CA PHE A 373 74.96 13.35 -52.45
C PHE A 373 76.04 12.34 -52.85
N LYS A 374 75.90 11.05 -52.55
CA LYS A 374 76.80 9.99 -53.03
C LYS A 374 76.59 9.59 -54.50
N LYS A 375 75.54 10.07 -55.16
CA LYS A 375 75.22 9.80 -56.57
C LYS A 375 75.60 10.95 -57.52
N LYS A 376 76.33 11.94 -57.03
CA LYS A 376 77.16 12.84 -57.83
C LYS A 376 78.62 12.51 -57.56
#